data_AF-A0A926A3G8-F1
#
_entry.id   AF-A0A926A3G8-F1
#
_cell.length_a   1.000
_cell.length_b   1.000
_cell.length_c   1.000
_cell.angle_alpha   90.00
_cell.angle_beta   90.00
_cell.angle_gamma   90.00
#
_symmetry.space_group_name_H-M   'P 1'
#
loop_
_entity.id
_entity.type
_entity.pdbx_description
1 polymer ?
#
loop_
_entity_poly.entity_id
_entity_poly.type
_entity_poly.pdbx_seq_one_letter_code
_entity_poly.pdbx_strand_id
1 'polypeptide(L)'
;MRNESWVADVGVDHAVWLATESRTARLAREYRPVHEGDGRIRYSHLALGAARELGEEEDGFFTDDADGLRVWIGEDAYELELTES
;
A
#
# COMPACT_ATOMS: atom_id res chain seq x y z
N MET A 1 14.51 -1.47 -14.56
CA MET A 1 13.25 -1.56 -13.80
C MET A 1 13.64 -1.83 -12.37
N ARG A 2 13.28 -0.95 -11.43
CA ARG A 2 13.52 -1.19 -10.00
C ARG A 2 12.58 -2.34 -9.57
N ASN A 3 13.13 -3.48 -9.15
CA ASN A 3 12.37 -4.62 -8.61
C ASN A 3 12.09 -4.44 -7.10
N GLU A 4 11.91 -3.19 -6.67
CA GLU A 4 11.58 -2.87 -5.29
C GLU A 4 10.06 -2.99 -5.13
N SER A 5 9.64 -3.72 -4.11
CA SER A 5 8.25 -3.76 -3.66
C SER A 5 8.20 -3.49 -2.16
N TRP A 6 7.05 -3.02 -1.69
CA TRP A 6 6.81 -2.75 -0.28
C TRP A 6 5.67 -3.63 0.20
N VAL A 7 5.86 -4.32 1.32
CA VAL A 7 4.87 -5.25 1.86
C VAL A 7 4.54 -4.88 3.29
N ALA A 8 3.24 -4.87 3.61
CA ALA A 8 2.75 -4.72 4.97
C ALA A 8 1.79 -5.87 5.30
N ASP A 9 1.80 -6.32 6.55
CA ASP A 9 0.73 -7.14 7.12
C ASP A 9 -0.32 -6.21 7.72
N VAL A 10 -1.48 -6.15 7.08
CA VAL A 10 -2.59 -5.26 7.45
C VAL A 10 -3.81 -6.04 7.96
N GLY A 11 -3.73 -7.36 7.99
CA GLY A 11 -4.89 -8.25 8.17
C GLY A 11 -5.69 -8.48 6.90
N VAL A 12 -6.42 -9.60 6.86
CA VAL A 12 -7.12 -10.09 5.64
C VAL A 12 -8.15 -9.10 5.12
N ASP A 13 -9.00 -8.58 5.99
CA ASP A 13 -10.08 -7.65 5.60
C ASP A 13 -9.52 -6.37 4.95
N HIS A 14 -8.51 -5.78 5.57
CA HIS A 14 -7.84 -4.59 5.04
C HIS A 14 -7.09 -4.88 3.73
N ALA A 15 -6.41 -6.01 3.63
CA ALA A 15 -5.69 -6.36 2.41
C ALA A 15 -6.65 -6.58 1.23
N VAL A 16 -7.82 -7.20 1.46
CA VAL A 16 -8.87 -7.35 0.45
C VAL A 16 -9.41 -5.99 0.03
N TRP A 17 -9.77 -5.15 1.00
CA TRP A 17 -10.30 -3.81 0.72
C TRP A 17 -9.30 -2.96 -0.08
N LEU A 18 -8.03 -2.94 0.33
CA LEU A 18 -6.96 -2.23 -0.36
C LEU A 18 -6.80 -2.70 -1.81
N ALA A 19 -6.85 -4.02 -2.05
CA ALA A 19 -6.65 -4.60 -3.37
C ALA A 19 -7.86 -4.48 -4.31
N THR A 20 -9.07 -4.24 -3.78
CA THR A 20 -10.30 -4.35 -4.59
C THR A 20 -11.22 -3.13 -4.52
N GLU A 21 -11.21 -2.37 -3.44
CA GLU A 21 -12.20 -1.31 -3.17
C GLU A 21 -11.60 0.08 -3.01
N SER A 22 -10.32 0.18 -2.61
CA SER A 22 -9.59 1.45 -2.48
C SER A 22 -9.54 2.24 -3.80
N ARG A 23 -9.28 3.55 -3.73
CA ARG A 23 -9.14 4.37 -4.96
C ARG A 23 -8.02 3.86 -5.87
N THR A 24 -6.91 3.41 -5.29
CA THR A 24 -5.78 2.86 -6.04
C THR A 24 -6.13 1.54 -6.73
N ALA A 25 -7.00 0.71 -6.14
CA ALA A 25 -7.51 -0.51 -6.78
C ALA A 25 -8.29 -0.25 -8.08
N ARG A 26 -8.83 0.97 -8.25
CA ARG A 26 -9.58 1.38 -9.45
C ARG A 26 -8.69 1.87 -10.60
N LEU A 27 -7.40 2.10 -10.37
CA LEU A 27 -6.44 2.57 -11.38
C LEU A 27 -6.10 1.48 -12.41
N ALA A 28 -5.21 1.76 -13.36
CA ALA A 28 -4.63 0.74 -14.22
C ALA A 28 -3.81 -0.27 -13.39
N ARG A 29 -3.72 -1.51 -13.87
CA ARG A 29 -3.21 -2.67 -13.09
C ARG A 29 -1.82 -2.44 -12.48
N GLU A 30 -0.93 -1.74 -13.17
CA GLU A 30 0.43 -1.47 -12.69
C GLU A 30 0.52 -0.55 -11.46
N TYR A 31 -0.55 0.21 -11.19
CA TYR A 31 -0.70 1.11 -10.04
C TYR A 31 -1.53 0.51 -8.91
N ARG A 32 -2.01 -0.73 -9.06
CA ARG A 32 -2.85 -1.37 -8.03
C ARG A 32 -2.00 -2.09 -6.99
N PRO A 33 -2.36 -2.00 -5.70
CA PRO A 33 -1.83 -2.90 -4.70
C PRO A 33 -2.33 -4.34 -4.92
N VAL A 34 -1.54 -5.31 -4.46
CA VAL A 34 -1.83 -6.74 -4.63
C VAL A 34 -1.91 -7.40 -3.26
N HIS A 35 -3.03 -8.09 -2.99
CA HIS A 35 -3.14 -8.98 -1.82
C HIS A 35 -2.37 -10.28 -2.12
N GLU A 36 -1.31 -10.53 -1.37
CA GLU A 36 -0.42 -11.71 -1.54
C GLU A 36 -0.92 -12.93 -0.73
N GLY A 37 -1.97 -12.76 0.06
CA GLY A 37 -2.47 -13.78 1.01
C GLY A 37 -2.11 -13.44 2.45
N ASP A 38 -2.77 -14.13 3.39
CA ASP A 38 -2.53 -14.02 4.84
C ASP A 38 -2.56 -12.57 5.39
N GLY A 39 -3.34 -11.68 4.78
CA GLY A 39 -3.43 -10.27 5.21
C GLY A 39 -2.28 -9.39 4.73
N ARG A 40 -1.40 -9.89 3.86
CA ARG A 40 -0.28 -9.14 3.32
C ARG A 40 -0.67 -8.38 2.06
N ILE A 41 -0.40 -7.09 2.05
CA ILE A 41 -0.59 -6.22 0.89
C ILE A 41 0.77 -5.80 0.34
N ARG A 42 0.92 -5.87 -0.99
CA ARG A 42 2.14 -5.49 -1.70
C ARG A 42 1.89 -4.31 -2.63
N TYR A 43 2.81 -3.35 -2.57
CA TYR A 43 2.89 -2.21 -3.48
C TYR A 43 4.13 -2.34 -4.34
N SER A 44 3.96 -2.26 -5.66
CA SER A 44 5.08 -1.95 -6.56
C SER A 44 5.50 -0.49 -6.37
N HIS A 45 6.65 -0.10 -6.92
CA HIS A 45 7.06 1.31 -6.92
C HIS A 45 5.99 2.26 -7.50
N LEU A 46 5.33 1.86 -8.60
CA LEU A 46 4.27 2.65 -9.22
C LEU A 46 3.00 2.67 -8.37
N ALA A 47 2.61 1.52 -7.80
CA ALA A 47 1.45 1.44 -6.92
C ALA A 47 1.64 2.27 -5.65
N LEU A 48 2.84 2.26 -5.06
CA LEU A 48 3.16 3.07 -3.89
C LEU A 48 3.09 4.58 -4.22
N GLY A 49 3.62 4.98 -5.38
CA GLY A 49 3.54 6.37 -5.84
C GLY A 49 2.08 6.84 -5.99
N ALA A 50 1.28 6.08 -6.73
CA ALA A 50 -0.14 6.40 -6.93
C ALA A 50 -0.94 6.41 -5.61
N ALA A 51 -0.57 5.53 -4.67
CA ALA A 51 -1.19 5.48 -3.36
C ALA A 51 -0.86 6.69 -2.49
N ARG A 52 0.39 7.19 -2.53
CA ARG A 52 0.77 8.43 -1.86
C ARG A 52 -0.02 9.62 -2.39
N GLU A 53 -0.08 9.77 -3.71
CA GLU A 53 -0.79 10.91 -4.34
C GLU A 53 -2.29 10.92 -4.03
N LEU A 54 -2.95 9.76 -4.12
CA LEU A 54 -4.39 9.67 -3.83
C LEU A 54 -4.70 9.74 -2.33
N GLY A 55 -3.74 9.40 -1.48
CA GLY A 55 -3.87 9.40 -0.03
C GLY A 55 -3.84 10.77 0.62
N GLU A 56 -3.16 11.73 0.01
CA GLU A 56 -3.14 13.12 0.49
C GLU A 56 -4.53 13.77 0.40
N GLU A 57 -5.38 13.33 -0.53
CA GLU A 57 -6.76 13.80 -0.67
C GLU A 57 -7.76 13.12 0.29
N GLU A 58 -7.34 12.07 1.01
CA GLU A 58 -8.20 11.25 1.89
C GLU A 58 -7.86 11.37 3.40
N ASP A 59 -7.15 12.42 3.82
CA ASP A 59 -6.68 12.60 5.20
C ASP A 59 -5.74 11.44 5.65
N GLY A 60 -4.79 11.09 4.76
CA GLY A 60 -3.64 10.23 5.06
C GLY A 60 -3.79 8.77 4.61
N PHE A 61 -2.91 8.33 3.72
CA PHE A 61 -2.81 6.92 3.30
C PHE A 61 -1.40 6.36 3.46
N PHE A 62 -0.35 7.19 3.34
CA PHE A 62 1.04 6.79 3.56
C PHE A 62 1.83 7.91 4.23
N THR A 63 2.64 7.58 5.23
CA THR A 63 3.64 8.51 5.76
C THR A 63 5.04 7.91 5.62
N ASP A 64 5.98 8.77 5.23
CA ASP A 64 7.41 8.49 5.12
C ASP A 64 8.10 9.42 6.12
N ASP A 65 8.19 8.97 7.37
CA ASP A 65 8.86 9.71 8.44
C ASP A 65 10.22 9.06 8.75
N ALA A 66 11.00 9.68 9.65
CA ALA A 66 12.27 9.13 10.11
C ALA A 66 12.16 7.71 10.73
N ASP A 67 10.94 7.27 11.03
CA ASP A 67 10.59 5.97 11.62
C ASP A 67 10.28 4.89 10.57
N GLY A 68 10.32 5.22 9.27
CA GLY A 68 10.06 4.29 8.17
C GLY A 68 8.75 4.57 7.42
N LEU A 69 8.48 3.74 6.40
CA LEU A 69 7.32 3.86 5.54
C LEU A 69 6.12 3.12 6.14
N ARG A 70 4.96 3.77 6.24
CA ARG A 70 3.73 3.19 6.78
C ARG A 70 2.53 3.42 5.88
N VAL A 71 1.59 2.47 5.87
CA VAL A 71 0.24 2.63 5.31
C VAL A 71 -0.75 2.86 6.46
N TRP A 72 -1.62 3.85 6.30
CA TRP A 72 -2.67 4.18 7.27
C TRP A 72 -4.03 3.70 6.76
N ILE A 73 -4.79 3.04 7.63
CA ILE A 73 -6.14 2.54 7.34
C ILE A 73 -7.04 2.94 8.51
N GLY A 74 -7.83 3.99 8.31
CA GLY A 74 -8.57 4.60 9.42
C GLY A 74 -7.60 5.18 10.45
N GLU A 75 -7.65 4.68 11.69
CA GLU A 75 -6.77 5.12 12.79
C GLU A 75 -5.53 4.22 12.96
N ASP A 76 -5.47 3.10 12.24
CA ASP A 76 -4.40 2.10 12.34
C ASP A 76 -3.27 2.37 11.34
N ALA A 77 -2.03 2.15 11.77
CA ALA A 77 -0.83 2.28 10.94
C ALA A 77 -0.07 0.96 10.85
N TYR A 78 0.34 0.60 9.64
CA TYR A 78 1.06 -0.64 9.36
C TYR A 78 2.38 -0.35 8.66
N GLU A 79 3.46 -0.95 9.14
CA GLU A 79 4.81 -0.76 8.59
C GLU A 79 4.98 -1.50 7.26
N LEU A 80 5.63 -0.84 6.31
CA LEU A 80 5.94 -1.36 5.00
C LEU A 80 7.41 -1.72 4.90
N GLU A 81 7.65 -3.02 4.73
CA GLU A 81 8.99 -3.57 4.56
C GLU A 81 9.36 -3.54 3.08
N LEU A 82 10.53 -2.97 2.77
CA LEU A 82 11.12 -3.04 1.44
C LEU A 82 11.55 -4.48 1.17
N THR A 83 10.98 -5.09 0.13
CA THR A 83 11.40 -6.38 -0.40
C THR A 83 12.01 -6.18 -1.79
N GLU A 84 13.23 -6.67 -1.96
CA GLU A 84 13.94 -6.69 -3.24
C GLU A 84 13.70 -8.06 -3.89
N SER A 85 13.24 -8.10 -5.15
CA SER A 85 13.08 -9.32 -5.95
C SER A 85 14.09 -9.44 -7.10
#